data_AF-A0A3D4P3P7-F1
#
_entry.id   AF-A0A3D4P3P7-F1
#
_cell.length_a   1.000
_cell.length_b   1.000
_cell.length_c   1.000
_cell.angle_alpha   90.00
_cell.angle_beta   90.00
_cell.angle_gamma   90.00
#
_symmetry.space_group_name_H-M   'P 1'
#
loop_
_entity.id
_entity.type
_entity.pdbx_description
1 polymer ?
#
loop_
_entity_poly.entity_id
_entity_poly.type
_entity_poly.pdbx_seq_one_letter_code
_entity_poly.pdbx_strand_id
1 'polypeptide(L)'
;MAEIALEDGVRKIVLTPHVFRLSKRLDEFSVLEERLNEFLEKMGGAGIDFFRGAEIYVHPEIVDSIRQADLSINGSRYFFLEFPPDYVLPGVKDLLFSIMLEGFTPIISHPERNVVFAQRPDLLCDLIRAGCLAQITAKSITGEFGSETRKTAQAFLTSNLVHLIASDAHNSAHRPPRLGAGVEEAGKIVGQERAWAMVREVPQAILDNQEVPDFGEPIDPARRKKWMVKLPWRKAKIP
;
A
#
# COMPACT_ATOMS: atom_id res chain seq x y z
N MET A 1 19.35 -5.49 -7.23
CA MET A 1 18.15 -4.82 -6.64
C MET A 1 18.38 -4.50 -5.17
N ALA A 2 18.80 -5.46 -4.34
CA ALA A 2 19.14 -5.23 -2.94
C ALA A 2 20.14 -4.08 -2.74
N GLU A 3 21.22 -4.03 -3.52
CA GLU A 3 22.20 -2.93 -3.51
C GLU A 3 21.56 -1.56 -3.79
N ILE A 4 20.69 -1.46 -4.80
CA ILE A 4 19.95 -0.22 -5.12
C ILE A 4 19.08 0.22 -3.94
N ALA A 5 18.43 -0.73 -3.26
CA ALA A 5 17.61 -0.45 -2.10
C ALA A 5 18.46 0.05 -0.92
N LEU A 6 19.62 -0.57 -0.66
CA LEU A 6 20.58 -0.14 0.36
C LEU A 6 21.09 1.28 0.15
N GLU A 7 21.48 1.59 -1.10
CA GLU A 7 21.91 2.92 -1.54
C GLU A 7 20.82 3.96 -1.30
N ASP A 8 19.56 3.59 -1.50
CA ASP A 8 18.40 4.43 -1.25
C ASP A 8 17.99 4.49 0.24
N GLY A 9 18.75 3.84 1.12
CA GLY A 9 18.57 3.86 2.58
C GLY A 9 17.62 2.79 3.12
N VAL A 10 17.11 1.89 2.28
CA VAL A 10 16.27 0.77 2.71
C VAL A 10 17.11 -0.26 3.47
N ARG A 11 16.56 -0.76 4.58
CA ARG A 11 17.18 -1.80 5.42
C ARG A 11 16.27 -3.01 5.64
N LYS A 12 14.99 -2.90 5.34
CA LYS A 12 13.99 -3.95 5.50
C LYS A 12 13.17 -4.06 4.23
N ILE A 13 12.97 -5.27 3.72
CA ILE A 13 12.16 -5.54 2.53
C ILE A 13 11.22 -6.69 2.82
N VAL A 14 9.91 -6.45 2.65
CA VAL A 14 8.92 -7.54 2.57
C VAL A 14 8.88 -8.02 1.12
N LEU A 15 9.08 -9.31 0.91
CA LEU A 15 8.98 -9.95 -0.40
C LEU A 15 7.52 -10.27 -0.67
N THR A 16 6.91 -9.63 -1.67
CA THR A 16 5.48 -9.71 -1.97
C THR A 16 5.22 -10.20 -3.40
N PRO A 17 5.57 -11.44 -3.74
CA PRO A 17 5.24 -11.98 -5.06
C PRO A 17 3.72 -12.01 -5.25
N HIS A 18 3.28 -11.87 -6.51
CA HIS A 18 1.86 -12.02 -6.84
C HIS A 18 1.42 -13.46 -6.63
N VAL A 19 0.27 -13.63 -5.98
CA VAL A 19 -0.42 -14.91 -5.84
C VAL A 19 -1.80 -14.79 -6.48
N PHE A 20 -2.22 -15.80 -7.24
CA PHE A 20 -3.52 -15.89 -7.95
C PHE A 20 -3.76 -14.88 -9.09
N ARG A 21 -2.78 -14.06 -9.47
CA ARG A 21 -2.94 -13.03 -10.52
C ARG A 21 -3.10 -13.60 -11.94
N LEU A 22 -2.44 -14.74 -12.25
CA LEU A 22 -2.37 -15.33 -13.60
C LEU A 22 -2.81 -16.81 -13.67
N SER A 23 -2.90 -17.49 -12.54
CA SER A 23 -3.21 -18.92 -12.42
C SER A 23 -4.36 -19.14 -11.42
N LYS A 24 -5.36 -19.94 -11.83
CA LYS A 24 -6.32 -20.58 -10.91
C LYS A 24 -5.73 -21.79 -10.20
N ARG A 25 -4.56 -22.26 -10.64
CA ARG A 25 -3.85 -23.33 -9.95
C ARG A 25 -3.20 -22.68 -8.75
N LEU A 26 -3.51 -23.21 -7.58
CA LEU A 26 -2.67 -23.14 -6.39
C LEU A 26 -1.23 -23.11 -6.91
N ASP A 27 -0.60 -21.93 -6.89
CA ASP A 27 0.85 -21.89 -6.97
C ASP A 27 1.27 -22.90 -5.91
N GLU A 28 2.07 -23.91 -6.29
CA GLU A 28 2.48 -24.91 -5.31
C GLU A 28 3.16 -24.13 -4.19
N PHE A 29 2.45 -23.90 -3.09
CA PHE A 29 2.91 -22.98 -2.04
C PHE A 29 4.24 -23.46 -1.49
N SER A 30 4.49 -24.77 -1.59
CA SER A 30 5.78 -25.41 -1.38
C SER A 30 6.89 -24.87 -2.30
N VAL A 31 6.64 -24.64 -3.58
CA VAL A 31 7.62 -24.03 -4.51
C VAL A 31 7.86 -22.57 -4.15
N LEU A 32 6.81 -21.82 -3.81
CA LEU A 32 6.96 -20.44 -3.34
C LEU A 32 7.85 -20.40 -2.08
N GLU A 33 7.56 -21.26 -1.11
CA GLU A 33 8.31 -21.37 0.13
C GLU A 33 9.77 -21.83 -0.12
N GLU A 34 9.99 -22.81 -0.98
CA GLU A 34 11.32 -23.28 -1.38
C GLU A 34 12.14 -22.14 -1.98
N ARG A 35 11.58 -21.41 -2.97
CA ARG A 35 12.25 -20.28 -3.62
C ARG A 35 12.55 -19.14 -2.65
N LEU A 36 11.66 -18.91 -1.70
CA LEU A 36 11.83 -17.89 -0.66
C LEU A 36 12.98 -18.29 0.29
N ASN A 37 13.04 -19.55 0.72
CA ASN A 37 14.13 -20.06 1.54
C ASN A 37 15.47 -19.98 0.80
N GLU A 38 15.54 -20.45 -0.44
CA GLU A 38 16.74 -20.33 -1.29
C GLU A 38 17.21 -18.87 -1.42
N PHE A 39 16.26 -17.93 -1.56
CA PHE A 39 16.57 -16.51 -1.64
C PHE A 39 17.13 -15.98 -0.31
N LEU A 40 16.47 -16.28 0.80
CA LEU A 40 16.89 -15.82 2.13
C LEU A 40 18.28 -16.34 2.51
N GLU A 41 18.58 -17.60 2.21
CA GLU A 41 19.90 -18.20 2.42
C GLU A 41 20.98 -17.47 1.61
N LYS A 42 20.72 -17.20 0.33
CA LYS A 42 21.68 -16.50 -0.55
C LYS A 42 21.90 -15.05 -0.17
N MET A 43 20.88 -14.40 0.40
CA MET A 43 20.90 -12.98 0.76
C MET A 43 21.39 -12.71 2.19
N GLY A 44 21.72 -13.76 2.94
CA GLY A 44 22.32 -13.63 4.27
C GLY A 44 23.55 -12.70 4.23
N GLY A 45 23.55 -11.67 5.08
CA GLY A 45 24.65 -10.70 5.16
C GLY A 45 24.61 -9.56 4.14
N ALA A 46 23.57 -9.44 3.32
CA ALA A 46 23.42 -8.34 2.37
C ALA A 46 23.13 -6.97 3.01
N GLY A 47 23.05 -6.87 4.35
CA GLY A 47 22.72 -5.62 5.05
C GLY A 47 21.25 -5.19 4.93
N ILE A 48 20.39 -6.03 4.36
CA ILE A 48 18.93 -5.90 4.34
C ILE A 48 18.33 -7.09 5.08
N ASP A 49 17.39 -6.81 5.98
CA ASP A 49 16.52 -7.82 6.56
C ASP A 49 15.36 -8.09 5.60
N PHE A 50 15.20 -9.34 5.20
CA PHE A 50 14.12 -9.76 4.31
C PHE A 50 13.02 -10.46 5.10
N PHE A 51 11.77 -10.10 4.80
CA PHE A 51 10.57 -10.62 5.44
C PHE A 51 9.66 -11.27 4.41
N ARG A 52 8.90 -12.26 4.85
CA ARG A 52 7.93 -12.96 4.01
C ARG A 52 6.63 -12.16 3.88
N GLY A 53 5.95 -12.33 2.76
CA GLY A 53 4.61 -11.81 2.50
C GLY A 53 4.14 -12.25 1.12
N ALA A 54 3.01 -11.71 0.71
CA ALA A 54 2.47 -11.91 -0.63
C ALA A 54 1.61 -10.72 -1.04
N GLU A 55 1.49 -10.49 -2.33
CA GLU A 55 0.46 -9.64 -2.90
C GLU A 55 -0.65 -10.52 -3.49
N ILE A 56 -1.76 -10.60 -2.78
CA ILE A 56 -2.85 -11.52 -3.07
C ILE A 56 -3.85 -10.83 -4.01
N TYR A 57 -4.09 -11.41 -5.17
CA TYR A 57 -5.13 -10.91 -6.06
C TYR A 57 -6.52 -11.22 -5.51
N VAL A 58 -7.46 -10.27 -5.54
CA VAL A 58 -8.77 -10.45 -4.90
C VAL A 58 -9.56 -11.65 -5.44
N HIS A 59 -10.03 -12.52 -4.54
CA HIS A 59 -10.91 -13.66 -4.84
C HIS A 59 -11.78 -14.03 -3.62
N PRO A 60 -12.82 -14.89 -3.76
CA PRO A 60 -13.73 -15.20 -2.65
C PRO A 60 -13.12 -16.00 -1.48
N GLU A 61 -12.03 -16.74 -1.72
CA GLU A 61 -11.43 -17.70 -0.77
C GLU A 61 -10.11 -17.16 -0.14
N ILE A 62 -9.99 -15.84 -0.01
CA ILE A 62 -8.76 -15.18 0.47
C ILE A 62 -8.35 -15.68 1.86
N VAL A 63 -9.31 -15.79 2.80
CA VAL A 63 -9.01 -16.20 4.18
C VAL A 63 -8.40 -17.60 4.23
N ASP A 64 -8.99 -18.54 3.49
CA ASP A 64 -8.50 -19.92 3.44
C ASP A 64 -7.09 -19.97 2.82
N SER A 65 -6.86 -19.17 1.77
CA SER A 65 -5.55 -19.08 1.11
C SER A 65 -4.48 -18.48 2.02
N ILE A 66 -4.81 -17.43 2.78
CA ILE A 66 -3.89 -16.85 3.77
C ILE A 66 -3.52 -17.89 4.83
N ARG A 67 -4.51 -18.61 5.37
CA ARG A 67 -4.28 -19.62 6.42
C ARG A 67 -3.48 -20.82 5.93
N GLN A 68 -3.75 -21.28 4.71
CA GLN A 68 -3.11 -22.47 4.16
C GLN A 68 -1.63 -22.26 3.87
N ALA A 69 -1.24 -21.05 3.46
CA ALA A 69 0.09 -20.77 2.93
C ALA A 69 0.85 -19.65 3.66
N ASP A 70 0.33 -19.19 4.79
CA ASP A 70 0.89 -18.08 5.59
C ASP A 70 1.26 -16.86 4.72
N LEU A 71 0.31 -16.44 3.88
CA LEU A 71 0.51 -15.35 2.90
C LEU A 71 0.53 -13.95 3.54
N SER A 72 0.37 -13.89 4.86
CA SER A 72 0.41 -12.66 5.64
C SER A 72 1.82 -12.08 5.69
N ILE A 73 1.92 -10.79 5.99
CA ILE A 73 3.21 -10.14 6.14
C ILE A 73 3.84 -10.64 7.44
N ASN A 74 4.90 -11.44 7.30
CA ASN A 74 5.70 -11.95 8.41
C ASN A 74 4.87 -12.63 9.53
N GLY A 75 3.82 -13.38 9.17
CA GLY A 75 2.93 -14.02 10.15
C GLY A 75 2.02 -13.05 10.94
N SER A 76 1.96 -11.78 10.55
CA SER A 76 1.10 -10.78 11.17
C SER A 76 -0.36 -10.90 10.70
N ARG A 77 -1.26 -10.08 11.24
CA ARG A 77 -2.63 -9.99 10.71
C ARG A 77 -2.72 -9.27 9.36
N TYR A 78 -1.67 -8.60 8.92
CA TYR A 78 -1.70 -7.72 7.77
C TYR A 78 -1.34 -8.48 6.49
N PHE A 79 -2.00 -8.18 5.38
CA PHE A 79 -1.67 -8.75 4.07
C PHE A 79 -1.95 -7.75 2.94
N PHE A 80 -1.24 -7.85 1.82
CA PHE A 80 -1.49 -7.02 0.65
C PHE A 80 -2.59 -7.62 -0.23
N LEU A 81 -3.55 -6.78 -0.62
CA LEU A 81 -4.68 -7.13 -1.47
C LEU A 81 -4.64 -6.29 -2.75
N GLU A 82 -4.47 -6.95 -3.89
CA GLU A 82 -4.49 -6.33 -5.22
C GLU A 82 -5.85 -6.51 -5.90
N PHE A 83 -6.37 -5.42 -6.46
CA PHE A 83 -7.56 -5.42 -7.31
C PHE A 83 -7.17 -5.38 -8.79
N PRO A 84 -8.04 -5.87 -9.71
CA PRO A 84 -7.89 -5.58 -11.12
C PRO A 84 -7.80 -4.06 -11.36
N PRO A 85 -6.97 -3.58 -12.30
CA PRO A 85 -6.71 -2.14 -12.47
C PRO A 85 -7.97 -1.30 -12.73
N ASP A 86 -9.00 -1.88 -13.34
CA ASP A 86 -10.21 -1.22 -13.80
C ASP A 86 -11.48 -1.72 -13.11
N TYR A 87 -11.35 -2.57 -12.09
CA TYR A 87 -12.49 -3.19 -11.45
C TYR A 87 -12.35 -3.33 -9.93
N VAL A 88 -13.44 -3.05 -9.23
CA VAL A 88 -13.65 -3.40 -7.83
C VAL A 88 -15.02 -4.06 -7.75
N LEU A 89 -15.03 -5.28 -7.22
CA LEU A 89 -16.23 -6.11 -7.15
C LEU A 89 -17.37 -5.47 -6.34
N PRO A 90 -18.64 -5.60 -6.78
CA PRO A 90 -19.78 -5.35 -5.92
C PRO A 90 -19.69 -6.17 -4.63
N GLY A 91 -20.08 -5.59 -3.51
CA GLY A 91 -19.97 -6.26 -2.20
C GLY A 91 -18.54 -6.31 -1.64
N VAL A 92 -17.57 -5.59 -2.22
CA VAL A 92 -16.20 -5.50 -1.68
C VAL A 92 -16.18 -5.15 -0.18
N LYS A 93 -17.10 -4.29 0.27
CA LYS A 93 -17.22 -3.90 1.69
C LYS A 93 -17.53 -5.11 2.57
N ASP A 94 -18.48 -5.94 2.16
CA ASP A 94 -18.90 -7.12 2.90
C ASP A 94 -17.79 -8.18 2.92
N LEU A 95 -17.08 -8.35 1.79
CA LEU A 95 -15.92 -9.24 1.70
C LEU A 95 -14.78 -8.78 2.63
N LEU A 96 -14.41 -7.50 2.60
CA LEU A 96 -13.33 -7.02 3.48
C LEU A 96 -13.75 -7.06 4.95
N PHE A 97 -15.02 -6.79 5.24
CA PHE A 97 -15.55 -6.91 6.59
C PHE A 97 -15.49 -8.36 7.10
N SER A 98 -15.88 -9.36 6.28
CA SER A 98 -15.76 -10.76 6.69
C SER A 98 -14.32 -11.20 6.91
N ILE A 99 -13.38 -10.74 6.07
CA ILE A 99 -11.94 -10.97 6.27
C ILE A 99 -11.46 -10.38 7.61
N MET A 100 -11.93 -9.18 7.97
CA MET A 100 -11.58 -8.53 9.24
C MET A 100 -12.17 -9.25 10.46
N LEU A 101 -13.37 -9.83 10.34
CA LEU A 101 -13.94 -10.68 11.40
C LEU A 101 -13.12 -11.94 11.67
N GLU A 102 -12.43 -12.44 10.65
CA GLU A 102 -11.51 -13.59 10.76
C GLU A 102 -10.13 -13.20 11.34
N GLY A 103 -9.94 -11.92 11.69
CA GLY A 103 -8.75 -11.40 12.36
C GLY A 103 -7.67 -10.85 11.43
N PHE A 104 -7.91 -10.73 10.13
CA PHE A 104 -6.95 -10.20 9.16
C PHE A 104 -7.25 -8.75 8.76
N THR A 105 -6.22 -7.93 8.55
CA THR A 105 -6.35 -6.54 8.13
C THR A 105 -5.83 -6.37 6.69
N PRO A 106 -6.71 -6.11 5.70
CA PRO A 106 -6.30 -5.89 4.32
C PRO A 106 -5.52 -4.57 4.16
N ILE A 107 -4.41 -4.62 3.42
CA ILE A 107 -3.72 -3.45 2.88
C ILE A 107 -4.00 -3.40 1.38
N ILE A 108 -4.79 -2.44 0.94
CA ILE A 108 -5.11 -2.25 -0.47
C ILE A 108 -3.86 -1.78 -1.21
N SER A 109 -3.38 -2.59 -2.15
CA SER A 109 -2.21 -2.27 -2.97
C SER A 109 -2.51 -1.18 -3.98
N HIS A 110 -1.63 -0.17 -4.01
CA HIS A 110 -1.56 0.90 -4.99
C HIS A 110 -2.92 1.38 -5.53
N PRO A 111 -3.86 1.80 -4.66
CA PRO A 111 -5.21 2.16 -5.08
C PRO A 111 -5.23 3.38 -6.02
N GLU A 112 -4.17 4.19 -6.02
CA GLU A 112 -4.02 5.34 -6.92
C GLU A 112 -3.89 4.95 -8.39
N ARG A 113 -3.55 3.68 -8.66
CA ARG A 113 -3.47 3.09 -10.00
C ARG A 113 -4.77 2.40 -10.43
N ASN A 114 -5.74 2.27 -9.53
CA ASN A 114 -7.03 1.65 -9.82
C ASN A 114 -8.03 2.71 -10.31
N VAL A 115 -8.63 2.48 -11.48
CA VAL A 115 -9.55 3.41 -12.13
C VAL A 115 -10.81 3.65 -11.28
N VAL A 116 -11.33 2.61 -10.63
CA VAL A 116 -12.54 2.72 -9.80
C VAL A 116 -12.24 3.57 -8.57
N PHE A 117 -11.16 3.32 -7.84
CA PHE A 117 -10.81 4.15 -6.68
C PHE A 117 -10.48 5.60 -7.07
N ALA A 118 -9.84 5.83 -8.21
CA ALA A 118 -9.57 7.17 -8.71
C ALA A 118 -10.87 7.95 -9.04
N GLN A 119 -11.87 7.28 -9.63
CA GLN A 119 -13.15 7.89 -9.99
C GLN A 119 -14.14 7.97 -8.81
N ARG A 120 -14.07 7.01 -7.88
CA ARG A 120 -14.94 6.85 -6.70
C ARG A 120 -14.10 6.78 -5.43
N PRO A 121 -13.43 7.88 -5.05
CA PRO A 121 -12.59 7.89 -3.86
C PRO A 121 -13.40 7.77 -2.56
N ASP A 122 -14.72 8.00 -2.61
CA ASP A 122 -15.66 7.69 -1.54
C ASP A 122 -15.66 6.21 -1.18
N LEU A 123 -15.49 5.32 -2.17
CA LEU A 123 -15.40 3.89 -1.92
C LEU A 123 -14.15 3.55 -1.11
N LEU A 124 -12.98 4.06 -1.52
CA LEU A 124 -11.74 3.87 -0.77
C LEU A 124 -11.87 4.45 0.64
N CYS A 125 -12.43 5.66 0.77
CA CYS A 125 -12.70 6.30 2.06
C CYS A 125 -13.51 5.42 3.01
N ASP A 126 -14.56 4.76 2.50
CA ASP A 126 -15.37 3.85 3.31
C ASP A 126 -14.62 2.59 3.71
N LEU A 127 -13.77 2.03 2.84
CA LEU A 127 -12.93 0.88 3.16
C LEU A 127 -11.88 1.20 4.23
N ILE A 128 -11.23 2.36 4.12
CA ILE A 128 -10.28 2.83 5.13
C ILE A 128 -10.99 3.05 6.47
N ARG A 129 -12.16 3.70 6.46
CA ARG A 129 -12.96 3.91 7.68
C ARG A 129 -13.41 2.60 8.33
N ALA A 130 -13.59 1.54 7.54
CA ALA A 130 -13.93 0.22 8.05
C ALA A 130 -12.74 -0.53 8.68
N GLY A 131 -11.50 -0.01 8.56
CA GLY A 131 -10.29 -0.59 9.15
C GLY A 131 -9.29 -1.14 8.13
N CYS A 132 -9.56 -1.03 6.83
CA CYS A 132 -8.54 -1.36 5.82
C CYS A 132 -7.41 -0.33 5.84
N LEU A 133 -6.23 -0.76 5.45
CA LEU A 133 -5.11 0.11 5.15
C LEU A 133 -4.91 0.22 3.64
N ALA A 134 -4.02 1.11 3.21
CA ALA A 134 -3.66 1.26 1.81
C ALA A 134 -2.20 1.65 1.65
N GLN A 135 -1.57 1.12 0.61
CA GLN A 135 -0.19 1.37 0.25
C GLN A 135 -0.12 2.10 -1.08
N ILE A 136 0.59 3.23 -1.13
CA ILE A 136 0.78 4.02 -2.34
C ILE A 136 2.17 3.81 -2.93
N THR A 137 2.31 3.76 -4.25
CA THR A 137 3.61 3.51 -4.86
C THR A 137 4.44 4.80 -4.95
N ALA A 138 5.70 4.76 -4.52
CA ALA A 138 6.61 5.92 -4.52
C ALA A 138 6.69 6.62 -5.89
N LYS A 139 6.77 5.82 -6.96
CA LYS A 139 6.79 6.29 -8.37
C LYS A 139 5.49 6.98 -8.81
N SER A 140 4.36 6.66 -8.18
CA SER A 140 3.09 7.36 -8.41
C SER A 140 3.15 8.80 -7.87
N ILE A 141 3.83 9.01 -6.74
CA ILE A 141 3.99 10.32 -6.10
C ILE A 141 4.92 11.22 -6.93
N THR A 142 6.02 10.66 -7.44
CA THR A 142 6.97 11.37 -8.32
C THR A 142 6.40 11.62 -9.72
N GLY A 143 5.37 10.88 -10.13
CA GLY A 143 4.64 11.06 -11.39
C GLY A 143 5.15 10.22 -12.56
N GLU A 144 6.00 9.24 -12.30
CA GLU A 144 6.55 8.35 -13.32
C GLU A 144 5.50 7.41 -13.93
N PHE A 145 4.37 7.21 -13.25
CA PHE A 145 3.18 6.50 -13.78
C PHE A 145 2.14 7.44 -14.41
N GLY A 146 2.55 8.67 -14.77
CA GLY A 146 1.69 9.64 -15.44
C GLY A 146 1.03 10.64 -14.50
N SER A 147 0.57 11.74 -15.10
CA SER A 147 0.01 12.90 -14.39
C SER A 147 -1.27 12.58 -13.63
N GLU A 148 -2.14 11.75 -14.19
CA GLU A 148 -3.41 11.38 -13.53
C GLU A 148 -3.16 10.52 -12.30
N THR A 149 -2.29 9.51 -12.39
CA THR A 149 -1.85 8.70 -11.25
C THR A 149 -1.23 9.59 -10.16
N ARG A 150 -0.40 10.57 -10.53
CA ARG A 150 0.19 11.55 -9.59
C ARG A 150 -0.88 12.39 -8.88
N LYS A 151 -1.88 12.88 -9.62
CA LYS A 151 -2.99 13.65 -9.03
C LYS A 151 -3.80 12.81 -8.05
N THR A 152 -4.11 11.56 -8.41
CA THR A 152 -4.81 10.63 -7.52
C THR A 152 -3.98 10.35 -6.27
N ALA A 153 -2.67 10.13 -6.45
CA ALA A 153 -1.75 9.91 -5.35
C ALA A 153 -1.72 11.06 -4.33
N GLN A 154 -1.60 12.29 -4.82
CA GLN A 154 -1.66 13.50 -4.00
C GLN A 154 -3.02 13.66 -3.30
N ALA A 155 -4.11 13.37 -4.00
CA ALA A 155 -5.45 13.43 -3.43
C ALA A 155 -5.63 12.42 -2.27
N PHE A 156 -5.10 11.21 -2.42
CA PHE A 156 -5.18 10.17 -1.39
C PHE A 156 -4.29 10.48 -0.18
N LEU A 157 -3.05 10.94 -0.41
CA LEU A 157 -2.13 11.38 0.64
C LEU A 157 -2.74 12.50 1.48
N THR A 158 -3.22 13.55 0.82
CA THR A 158 -3.79 14.71 1.53
C THR A 158 -5.08 14.37 2.28
N SER A 159 -5.80 13.32 1.89
CA SER A 159 -7.11 12.98 2.43
C SER A 159 -7.10 11.78 3.39
N ASN A 160 -5.92 11.41 3.91
CA ASN A 160 -5.75 10.32 4.87
C ASN A 160 -6.26 8.96 4.34
N LEU A 161 -6.13 8.71 3.05
CA LEU A 161 -6.59 7.46 2.43
C LEU A 161 -5.46 6.43 2.26
N VAL A 162 -4.22 6.78 2.60
CA VAL A 162 -3.03 5.93 2.43
C VAL A 162 -2.17 5.98 3.70
N HIS A 163 -1.56 4.84 4.00
CA HIS A 163 -0.85 4.58 5.26
C HIS A 163 0.62 4.21 5.03
N LEU A 164 0.92 3.61 3.88
CA LEU A 164 2.25 3.14 3.51
C LEU A 164 2.70 3.77 2.22
N ILE A 165 4.01 4.04 2.09
CA ILE A 165 4.66 4.26 0.79
C ILE A 165 5.55 3.04 0.53
N ALA A 166 5.40 2.38 -0.62
CA ALA A 166 6.27 1.28 -1.02
C ALA A 166 6.80 1.49 -2.45
N SER A 167 7.89 0.82 -2.80
CA SER A 167 8.50 0.98 -4.11
C SER A 167 7.74 0.24 -5.20
N ASP A 168 7.07 -0.87 -4.83
CA ASP A 168 6.43 -1.81 -5.77
C ASP A 168 7.42 -2.13 -6.92
N ALA A 169 8.58 -2.65 -6.53
CA ALA A 169 9.73 -2.83 -7.40
C ALA A 169 9.62 -4.16 -8.16
N HIS A 170 10.08 -4.20 -9.40
CA HIS A 170 10.02 -5.40 -10.24
C HIS A 170 11.36 -5.75 -10.91
N ASN A 171 12.25 -4.76 -11.09
CA ASN A 171 13.58 -4.97 -11.71
C ASN A 171 14.50 -3.78 -11.42
N SER A 172 15.80 -3.90 -11.71
CA SER A 172 16.78 -2.83 -11.45
C SER A 172 16.73 -1.63 -12.42
N ALA A 173 16.03 -1.75 -13.55
CA ALA A 173 16.07 -0.75 -14.63
C ALA A 173 14.83 0.14 -14.68
N HIS A 174 13.66 -0.45 -14.89
CA HIS A 174 12.39 0.26 -15.10
C HIS A 174 11.61 0.48 -13.80
N ARG A 175 11.66 -0.48 -12.87
CA ARG A 175 10.95 -0.42 -11.59
C ARG A 175 11.90 -0.77 -10.42
N PRO A 176 12.95 0.03 -10.19
CA PRO A 176 13.92 -0.22 -9.12
C PRO A 176 13.30 -0.01 -7.74
N PRO A 177 13.88 -0.63 -6.69
CA PRO A 177 13.45 -0.47 -5.31
C PRO A 177 13.90 0.87 -4.71
N ARG A 178 13.38 1.98 -5.25
CA ARG A 178 13.64 3.34 -4.76
C ARG A 178 12.39 3.91 -4.09
N LEU A 179 12.56 4.38 -2.86
CA LEU A 179 11.57 5.05 -2.02
C LEU A 179 11.89 6.53 -1.82
N GLY A 180 13.17 6.89 -1.71
CA GLY A 180 13.62 8.20 -1.21
C GLY A 180 12.96 9.39 -1.88
N ALA A 181 12.95 9.42 -3.22
CA ALA A 181 12.31 10.50 -3.98
C ALA A 181 10.79 10.58 -3.73
N GLY A 182 10.11 9.44 -3.61
CA GLY A 182 8.68 9.40 -3.29
C GLY A 182 8.38 9.87 -1.86
N VAL A 183 9.25 9.54 -0.90
CA VAL A 183 9.14 10.00 0.50
C VAL A 183 9.39 11.49 0.60
N GLU A 184 10.37 12.03 -0.13
CA GLU A 184 10.63 13.47 -0.17
C GLU A 184 9.43 14.25 -0.74
N GLU A 185 8.88 13.77 -1.87
CA GLU A 185 7.68 14.38 -2.46
C GLU A 185 6.45 14.25 -1.54
N ALA A 186 6.28 13.11 -0.86
CA ALA A 186 5.25 12.96 0.16
C ALA A 186 5.42 13.94 1.32
N GLY A 187 6.67 14.17 1.77
CA GLY A 187 6.99 15.13 2.82
C GLY A 187 6.54 16.55 2.50
N LYS A 188 6.63 16.96 1.23
CA LYS A 188 6.11 18.26 0.73
C LYS A 188 4.58 18.36 0.78
N ILE A 189 3.88 17.22 0.78
CA ILE A 189 2.41 17.14 0.71
C ILE A 189 1.79 16.99 2.11
N VAL A 190 2.31 16.07 2.93
CA VAL A 190 1.72 15.68 4.22
C VAL A 190 2.59 16.03 5.44
N GLY A 191 3.75 16.65 5.22
CA GLY A 191 4.75 16.92 6.24
C GLY A 191 5.79 15.80 6.35
N GLN A 192 7.03 16.18 6.65
CA GLN A 192 8.17 15.25 6.64
C GLN A 192 8.05 14.14 7.70
N GLU A 193 7.55 14.47 8.88
CA GLU A 193 7.33 13.51 9.97
C GLU A 193 6.38 12.39 9.54
N ARG A 194 5.23 12.76 8.96
CA ARG A 194 4.26 11.79 8.48
C ARG A 194 4.80 10.97 7.30
N ALA A 195 5.50 11.58 6.36
CA ALA A 195 6.09 10.84 5.25
C ALA A 195 7.10 9.79 5.73
N TRP A 196 7.89 10.08 6.78
CA TRP A 196 8.76 9.10 7.43
C TRP A 196 7.96 8.02 8.15
N ALA A 197 6.89 8.39 8.87
CA ALA A 197 5.95 7.46 9.51
C ALA A 197 5.46 6.36 8.55
N MET A 198 5.13 6.75 7.32
CA MET A 198 4.63 5.84 6.29
C MET A 198 5.66 4.83 5.76
N VAL A 199 6.96 5.00 6.06
CA VAL A 199 8.04 4.11 5.58
C VAL A 199 8.92 3.55 6.70
N ARG A 200 8.68 3.93 7.96
CA ARG A 200 9.42 3.41 9.12
C ARG A 200 8.46 2.86 10.17
N GLU A 201 7.65 3.72 10.78
CA GLU A 201 6.78 3.38 11.91
C GLU A 201 5.63 2.46 11.50
N VAL A 202 4.89 2.79 10.45
CA VAL A 202 3.77 1.97 9.94
C VAL A 202 4.25 0.57 9.49
N PRO A 203 5.27 0.42 8.62
CA PRO A 203 5.73 -0.92 8.24
C PRO A 203 6.36 -1.68 9.40
N GLN A 204 7.01 -1.02 10.37
CA GLN A 204 7.51 -1.70 11.56
C GLN A 204 6.37 -2.23 12.43
N ALA A 205 5.32 -1.44 12.66
CA ALA A 205 4.13 -1.89 13.40
C ALA A 205 3.47 -3.09 12.71
N ILE A 206 3.42 -3.11 11.38
CA ILE A 206 2.92 -4.25 10.61
C ILE A 206 3.77 -5.50 10.84
N LEU A 207 5.10 -5.39 10.74
CA LEU A 207 6.04 -6.50 10.98
C LEU A 207 5.92 -7.06 12.40
N ASP A 208 5.67 -6.19 13.37
CA ASP A 208 5.52 -6.54 14.79
C ASP A 208 4.08 -6.94 15.15
N ASN A 209 3.17 -6.99 14.17
CA ASN A 209 1.75 -7.28 14.35
C ASN A 209 1.05 -6.35 15.37
N GLN A 210 1.42 -5.07 15.37
CA GLN A 210 0.88 -4.02 16.23
C GLN A 210 -0.07 -3.08 15.47
N GLU A 211 -0.87 -2.30 16.21
CA GLU A 211 -1.68 -1.24 15.61
C GLU A 211 -0.78 -0.21 14.93
N VAL A 212 -1.19 0.24 13.74
CA VAL A 212 -0.44 1.23 12.98
C VAL A 212 -0.75 2.64 13.49
N PRO A 213 0.19 3.61 13.36
CA PRO A 213 -0.07 5.01 13.67
C PRO A 213 -1.33 5.55 13.00
N ASP A 214 -2.17 6.24 13.76
CA ASP A 214 -3.34 6.94 13.25
C ASP A 214 -2.94 8.29 12.63
N PHE A 215 -3.31 8.50 11.37
CA PHE A 215 -3.09 9.75 10.64
C PHE A 215 -4.34 10.66 10.57
N GLY A 216 -5.37 10.31 11.33
CA GLY A 216 -6.65 10.99 11.42
C GLY A 216 -7.66 10.46 10.41
N GLU A 217 -8.91 10.88 10.60
CA GLU A 217 -10.07 10.39 9.85
C GLU A 217 -9.89 10.49 8.31
N PRO A 218 -10.31 9.46 7.55
CA PRO A 218 -10.31 9.48 6.10
C PRO A 218 -11.35 10.50 5.58
N ILE A 219 -10.91 11.35 4.66
CA ILE A 219 -11.73 12.41 4.06
C ILE A 219 -12.01 12.05 2.61
N ASP A 220 -13.26 12.19 2.16
CA ASP A 220 -13.59 12.07 0.73
C ASP A 220 -12.98 13.26 -0.04
N PRO A 221 -12.02 13.03 -0.97
CA PRO A 221 -11.38 14.09 -1.76
C PRO A 221 -12.38 14.94 -2.56
N ALA A 222 -13.49 14.34 -3.01
CA ALA A 222 -14.53 15.06 -3.74
C ALA A 222 -15.31 16.03 -2.84
N ARG A 223 -15.47 15.70 -1.55
CA ARG A 223 -16.07 16.61 -0.56
C ARG A 223 -15.11 17.74 -0.20
N ARG A 224 -13.82 17.46 -0.03
CA ARG A 224 -12.81 18.48 0.29
C ARG A 224 -12.75 19.62 -0.74
N LYS A 225 -12.79 19.30 -2.03
CA LYS A 225 -12.82 20.31 -3.11
C LYS A 225 -14.02 21.25 -2.99
N LYS A 226 -15.20 20.74 -2.61
CA LYS A 226 -16.41 21.57 -2.43
C LYS A 226 -16.29 22.56 -1.27
N TRP A 227 -15.58 22.21 -0.19
CA TRP A 227 -15.34 23.10 0.95
C TRP A 227 -14.36 24.22 0.61
N MET A 228 -13.24 23.90 -0.07
CA MET A 228 -12.25 24.92 -0.49
C MET A 228 -12.83 25.94 -1.49
N VAL A 229 -13.74 25.53 -2.38
CA VAL A 229 -14.41 26.43 -3.32
C VAL A 229 -15.45 27.33 -2.62
N LYS A 230 -15.94 26.93 -1.44
CA LYS A 230 -16.96 27.68 -0.70
C LYS A 230 -16.42 28.71 0.30
N LEU A 231 -15.11 28.76 0.59
CA LEU A 231 -14.55 29.86 1.38
C LEU A 231 -14.40 31.10 0.48
N PRO A 232 -15.17 32.18 0.71
CA PRO A 232 -14.90 33.43 0.02
C PRO A 232 -13.56 33.96 0.53
N TRP A 233 -12.66 34.31 -0.38
CA TRP A 233 -11.51 35.14 -0.10
C TRP A 233 -11.99 36.52 0.41
N ARG A 234 -12.30 36.63 1.70
CA ARG A 234 -12.45 37.92 2.36
C ARG A 234 -11.05 38.48 2.55
N LYS A 235 -10.61 39.32 1.60
CA LYS A 235 -9.53 40.28 1.84
C LYS A 235 -9.96 41.14 3.03
N ALA A 236 -9.41 40.87 4.21
CA ALA A 236 -9.41 41.83 5.29
C ALA A 236 -8.56 43.04 4.84
N LYS A 237 -9.21 44.09 4.35
CA LYS A 237 -8.62 45.43 4.36
C LYS A 237 -8.62 45.88 5.81
N ILE A 238 -7.45 45.89 6.44
CA ILE A 238 -7.23 46.56 7.72
C ILE A 238 -6.91 48.03 7.37
N PRO A 239 -7.60 49.03 7.97
CA PRO A 239 -7.29 50.44 7.79
C PRO A 239 -5.94 50.84 8.40
#